data_AF-A0A961ZZA2-F1
#
_entry.id   AF-A0A961ZZA2-F1
#
_cell.length_a   1.000
_cell.length_b   1.000
_cell.length_c   1.000
_cell.angle_alpha   90.00
_cell.angle_beta   90.00
_cell.angle_gamma   90.00
#
_symmetry.space_group_name_H-M   'P 1'
#
loop_
_entity.id
_entity.type
_entity.pdbx_description
1 polymer ?
#
loop_
_entity_poly.entity_id
_entity_poly.type
_entity_poly.pdbx_seq_one_letter_code
_entity_poly.pdbx_strand_id
1 'polypeptide(L)' 'MQKLIDHPSIKHCEIVENEKLDGTLCKHVLVYTSLVLDPDRDGYDKAAHDALMIEIHALLDRHPDIDGADVEGA' A
#
# COMPACT_ATOMS: atom_id res chain seq x y z
N MET A 1 1.79 -1.62 18.11
CA MET A 1 2.05 -1.26 16.70
C MET A 1 1.00 -0.25 16.29
N GLN A 2 1.41 0.95 15.90
CA GLN A 2 0.51 1.99 15.41
C GLN A 2 0.09 1.60 13.99
N LYS A 3 -1.21 1.52 13.70
CA LYS A 3 -1.68 1.24 12.33
C LYS A 3 -1.41 2.45 11.45
N LEU A 4 -0.66 2.28 10.38
CA LEU A 4 -0.34 3.34 9.41
C LEU A 4 -1.56 3.73 8.57
N ILE A 5 -2.41 2.75 8.25
CA ILE A 5 -3.69 2.93 7.55
C ILE A 5 -4.77 2.17 8.30
N ASP A 6 -5.94 2.79 8.50
CA ASP A 6 -7.11 2.15 9.11
C ASP A 6 -8.18 1.89 8.04
N HIS A 7 -7.92 0.90 7.18
CA HIS A 7 -8.83 0.47 6.14
C HIS A 7 -9.26 -1.00 6.38
N PRO A 8 -10.56 -1.35 6.29
CA PRO A 8 -11.07 -2.67 6.67
C PRO A 8 -10.47 -3.82 5.86
N SER A 9 -10.03 -3.54 4.64
CA SER A 9 -9.43 -4.55 3.76
C SER A 9 -7.92 -4.72 3.94
N ILE A 10 -7.26 -3.91 4.77
CA ILE A 10 -5.82 -4.02 5.02
C ILE A 10 -5.58 -5.02 6.16
N LYS A 11 -4.83 -6.08 5.85
CA LYS A 11 -4.40 -7.08 6.83
C LYS A 11 -3.11 -6.70 7.51
N HIS A 12 -2.18 -6.10 6.77
CA HIS A 12 -0.88 -5.68 7.27
C HIS A 12 -0.38 -4.47 6.50
N CYS A 13 0.31 -3.57 7.21
CA CYS A 13 0.93 -2.40 6.62
C CYS A 13 2.21 -2.07 7.41
N GLU A 14 3.33 -2.00 6.70
CA GLU A 14 4.63 -1.65 7.26
C GLU A 14 5.42 -0.74 6.31
N ILE A 15 6.39 -0.01 6.87
CA ILE A 15 7.35 0.77 6.10
C ILE A 15 8.64 -0.02 6.06
N VAL A 16 9.11 -0.32 4.86
CA VAL A 16 10.39 -0.97 4.61
C VAL A 16 11.36 0.02 4.01
N GLU A 17 12.63 -0.07 4.43
CA GLU A 17 13.72 0.71 3.84
C GLU A 17 14.47 -0.19 2.86
N ASN A 18 14.59 0.26 1.62
CA ASN A 18 15.31 -0.42 0.55
C ASN A 18 16.46 0.46 0.06
N GLU A 19 17.54 -0.16 -0.39
CA GLU A 19 18.63 0.55 -1.05
C GLU A 19 18.37 0.56 -2.56
N LYS A 20 18.32 1.75 -3.16
CA LYS A 20 18.27 1.91 -4.62
C LYS A 20 19.60 1.48 -5.24
N LEU A 21 19.57 1.21 -6.54
CA LEU A 21 20.77 0.85 -7.32
C LEU A 21 21.89 1.91 -7.28
N ASP A 22 21.55 3.16 -6.96
CA ASP A 22 22.51 4.27 -6.82
C ASP A 22 23.06 4.43 -5.39
N GLY A 23 22.67 3.57 -4.44
CA GLY A 23 23.09 3.61 -3.03
C GLY A 23 22.25 4.55 -2.15
N THR A 24 21.19 5.15 -2.69
CA THR A 24 20.26 5.98 -1.91
C THR A 24 19.27 5.08 -1.17
N LEU A 25 19.06 5.32 0.12
CA LEU A 25 17.99 4.67 0.88
C LEU A 25 16.63 5.25 0.47
N CYS A 26 15.70 4.42 0.04
CA CYS A 26 14.30 4.75 -0.09
C CYS A 26 13.45 4.04 0.95
N LYS A 27 12.32 4.66 1.28
CA LYS A 27 11.29 4.03 2.09
C LYS A 27 10.10 3.69 1.21
N HIS A 28 9.57 2.50 1.35
CA HIS A 28 8.37 2.03 0.67
C HIS A 28 7.38 1.51 1.70
N VAL A 29 6.09 1.64 1.42
CA VAL A 29 5.04 1.04 2.23
C VAL A 29 4.65 -0.29 1.62
N LEU A 30 4.77 -1.38 2.36
CA LEU A 30 4.17 -2.66 1.98
C LEU A 30 2.75 -2.72 2.53
N VAL A 31 1.77 -2.90 1.66
CA VAL A 31 0.35 -3.04 2.01
C VAL A 31 -0.16 -4.41 1.59
N TYR A 32 -0.44 -5.26 2.57
CA TYR A 32 -1.12 -6.54 2.32
C TYR A 32 -2.62 -6.37 2.53
N THR A 33 -3.39 -6.62 1.47
CA THR A 33 -4.85 -6.51 1.49
C THR A 33 -5.54 -7.85 1.24
N SER A 34 -6.77 -7.98 1.72
CA SER A 34 -7.67 -9.08 1.35
C SER A 34 -8.27 -8.95 -0.04
N LEU A 35 -8.11 -7.78 -0.70
CA LEU A 35 -8.74 -7.52 -1.99
C LEU A 35 -8.04 -8.28 -3.11
N VAL A 36 -8.83 -8.71 -4.09
CA VAL A 36 -8.32 -9.10 -5.40
C VAL A 36 -7.99 -7.79 -6.13
N LEU A 37 -6.73 -7.63 -6.55
CA LEU A 37 -6.25 -6.41 -7.23
C LEU A 37 -6.32 -6.50 -8.76
N ASP A 38 -6.46 -7.71 -9.28
CA ASP A 38 -6.54 -7.97 -10.73
C ASP A 38 -7.98 -7.74 -11.22
N PRO A 39 -8.23 -6.77 -12.12
CA PRO A 39 -9.56 -6.44 -12.61
C PRO A 39 -10.21 -7.55 -13.45
N ASP A 40 -9.43 -8.50 -13.98
CA ASP A 40 -9.93 -9.61 -14.79
C ASP A 40 -10.25 -10.85 -13.94
N ARG A 41 -9.89 -10.86 -12.65
CA ARG A 41 -10.18 -11.98 -11.73
C ARG A 41 -11.55 -11.84 -11.07
N ASP A 42 -12.20 -12.99 -10.88
CA ASP A 42 -13.44 -13.06 -10.10
C ASP A 42 -13.19 -12.60 -8.66
N GLY A 43 -14.12 -11.80 -8.13
CA GLY A 43 -14.00 -11.16 -6.82
C GLY A 43 -13.25 -9.82 -6.79
N TYR A 44 -12.86 -9.27 -7.95
CA TYR A 44 -12.39 -7.88 -8.02
C TYR A 44 -13.51 -6.90 -7.63
N ASP A 45 -13.28 -6.17 -6.55
CA ASP A 45 -14.15 -5.08 -6.11
C ASP A 45 -13.48 -3.74 -6.39
N LYS A 46 -13.89 -3.12 -7.50
CA LYS A 46 -13.37 -1.82 -7.92
C LYS A 46 -13.57 -0.74 -6.84
N ALA A 47 -14.70 -0.73 -6.15
CA ALA A 47 -15.00 0.32 -5.18
C ALA A 47 -14.09 0.19 -3.95
N ALA A 48 -13.89 -1.04 -3.47
CA ALA A 48 -12.97 -1.31 -2.37
C ALA A 48 -11.50 -1.06 -2.77
N HIS A 49 -11.12 -1.40 -4.00
CA HIS A 49 -9.80 -1.10 -4.54
C HIS A 49 -9.56 0.42 -4.63
N ASP A 50 -10.51 1.18 -5.19
CA ASP A 50 -10.39 2.64 -5.29
C ASP A 50 -10.30 3.30 -3.90
N ALA A 51 -11.10 2.83 -2.94
CA ALA A 51 -11.02 3.30 -1.55
C ALA A 51 -9.65 3.01 -0.91
N LEU A 52 -9.09 1.82 -1.14
CA LEU A 52 -7.75 1.48 -0.69
C LEU A 52 -6.68 2.41 -1.30
N MET A 53 -6.76 2.69 -2.60
CA MET A 53 -5.80 3.57 -3.28
C MET A 53 -5.88 5.01 -2.76
N ILE A 54 -7.07 5.51 -2.39
CA ILE A 54 -7.23 6.83 -1.77
C ILE A 54 -6.48 6.89 -0.43
N GLU A 55 -6.64 5.87 0.41
CA GLU A 55 -5.97 5.82 1.71
C GLU A 55 -4.44 5.71 1.58
N ILE A 56 -3.96 4.95 0.58
CA ILE A 56 -2.53 4.84 0.29
C ILE A 56 -1.96 6.18 -0.17
N HIS A 57 -2.63 6.89 -1.08
CA HIS A 57 -2.20 8.22 -1.50
C HIS A 57 -2.20 9.21 -0.32
N ALA A 58 -3.23 9.17 0.53
CA ALA A 58 -3.28 10.00 1.73
C ALA A 58 -2.17 9.65 2.74
N LEU A 59 -1.67 8.41 2.76
CA LEU A 59 -0.49 8.04 3.53
C LEU A 59 0.77 8.67 2.92
N LEU A 60 0.98 8.52 1.61
CA LEU A 60 2.15 9.05 0.92
C LEU A 60 2.23 10.59 1.02
N ASP A 61 1.09 11.28 0.92
CA ASP A 61 1.03 12.74 1.09
C ASP A 61 1.43 13.18 2.51
N ARG A 62 1.18 12.36 3.54
CA ARG A 62 1.57 12.63 4.92
C ARG A 62 3.03 12.26 5.20
N HIS A 63 3.65 11.44 4.35
CA HIS A 63 4.98 10.88 4.52
C HIS A 63 5.84 11.15 3.28
N PRO A 64 6.32 12.41 3.10
CA PRO A 64 7.11 12.78 1.94
C PRO A 64 8.49 12.11 1.88
N ASP A 65 8.90 11.39 2.94
CA ASP A 65 10.09 10.55 2.99
C ASP A 65 9.88 9.13 2.43
N ILE A 66 8.64 8.80 2.05
CA ILE A 66 8.27 7.53 1.43
C ILE A 66 8.11 7.74 -0.08
N ASP A 67 8.86 6.95 -0.84
CA ASP A 67 8.93 7.09 -2.30
C ASP A 67 7.76 6.39 -3.01
N GLY A 68 7.06 5.48 -2.34
CA GLY A 68 5.92 4.77 -2.91
C GLY A 68 5.33 3.71 -1.99
N ALA A 69 4.35 2.99 -2.53
CA ALA A 69 3.68 1.89 -1.87
C ALA A 69 3.53 0.69 -2.81
N ASP A 70 3.86 -0.49 -2.31
CA ASP A 70 3.66 -1.76 -2.98
C ASP A 70 2.46 -2.46 -2.35
N VAL A 71 1.48 -2.83 -3.17
CA VAL A 71 0.21 -3.39 -2.72
C VAL A 71 0.09 -4.84 -3.17
N GLU A 72 -0.04 -5.75 -2.22
CA GLU A 72 -0.23 -7.18 -2.46
C GLU A 72 -1.65 -7.61 -2.07
N GLY A 73 -2.33 -8.27 -3.00
CA GLY A 73 -3.70 -8.75 -2.86
C GLY A 73 -3.83 -10.28 -2.79
N ALA A 74 -5.07 -10.75 -2.73
CA ALA A 74 -5.44 -12.17 -2.70
C ALA A 74 -5.55 -12.85 -4.09
#